data_AF-F4HLM7-F1
#
_entry.id   AF-F4HLM7-F1
#
_cell.length_a   1.000
_cell.length_b   1.000
_cell.length_c   1.000
_cell.angle_alpha   90.00
_cell.angle_beta   90.00
_cell.angle_gamma   90.00
#
_symmetry.space_group_name_H-M   'P 1'
#
loop_
_entity.id
_entity.type
_entity.pdbx_description
1 polymer ?
#
loop_
_entity_poly.entity_id
_entity_poly.type
_entity_poly.pdbx_seq_one_letter_code
_entity_poly.pdbx_strand_id
1 'polypeptide(L)'
;MKGQISIDFLIALTLVMITALNLVSLGLSQTEDIKSFDISARLKVFAIDVRDTITKVYSVGEGFAVKKSWPFKLEPNERIILSLKSPGIVNITLISGEKSYTILEKTQVPITENSTVVLTRDNKSFWIKFEGGIKIE
;
A
#
# COMPACT_ATOMS: atom_id res chain seq x y z
N MET A 1 52.54 -27.85 15.69
CA MET A 1 51.81 -28.09 14.42
C MET A 1 50.34 -28.49 14.62
N LYS A 2 49.97 -29.42 15.52
CA LYS A 2 48.57 -29.84 15.72
C LYS A 2 47.61 -28.73 16.19
N GLY A 3 48.05 -27.80 17.04
CA GLY A 3 47.22 -26.68 17.53
C GLY A 3 46.93 -25.58 16.50
N GLN A 4 47.75 -25.48 15.44
CA GLN A 4 47.56 -24.50 14.36
C GLN A 4 46.46 -24.96 13.41
N ILE A 5 46.47 -26.26 13.07
CA ILE A 5 45.42 -26.91 12.26
C ILE A 5 44.04 -26.80 12.94
N SER A 6 43.96 -26.92 14.27
CA SER A 6 42.69 -26.76 15.00
C SER A 6 42.17 -25.33 15.02
N ILE A 7 43.05 -24.33 15.07
CA ILE A 7 42.67 -22.90 15.04
C ILE A 7 42.20 -22.55 13.62
N ASP A 8 42.92 -22.96 12.60
CA ASP A 8 42.56 -22.71 11.20
C ASP A 8 41.21 -23.35 10.85
N PHE A 9 40.94 -24.57 11.35
CA PHE A 9 39.64 -25.22 11.19
C PHE A 9 38.52 -24.45 11.89
N LEU A 10 38.76 -23.95 13.11
CA LEU A 10 37.77 -23.20 13.88
C LEU A 10 37.46 -21.84 13.23
N ILE A 11 38.48 -21.18 12.67
CA ILE A 11 38.32 -19.96 11.87
C ILE A 11 37.53 -20.26 10.59
N ALA A 12 37.89 -21.31 9.85
CA ALA A 12 37.19 -21.68 8.62
C ALA A 12 35.71 -22.00 8.88
N LEU A 13 35.42 -22.77 9.93
CA LEU A 13 34.05 -23.11 10.33
C LEU A 13 33.24 -21.84 10.72
N THR A 14 33.87 -20.93 11.46
CA THR A 14 33.26 -19.65 11.83
C THR A 14 32.96 -18.81 10.59
N LEU A 15 33.89 -18.75 9.63
CA LEU A 15 33.70 -18.04 8.38
C LEU A 15 32.50 -18.59 7.59
N VAL A 16 32.40 -19.92 7.46
CA VAL A 16 31.28 -20.59 6.80
C VAL A 16 29.96 -20.29 7.50
N MET A 17 29.92 -20.33 8.83
CA MET A 17 28.71 -19.99 9.59
C MET A 17 28.29 -18.53 9.37
N ILE A 18 29.23 -17.58 9.43
CA ILE A 18 28.94 -16.17 9.17
C ILE A 18 28.41 -15.97 7.74
N THR A 19 29.02 -16.62 6.75
CA THR A 19 28.56 -16.59 5.37
C THR A 19 27.13 -17.14 5.24
N ALA A 20 26.84 -18.27 5.86
CA ALA A 20 25.50 -18.86 5.85
C ALA A 20 24.45 -17.94 6.48
N LEU A 21 24.75 -17.34 7.63
CA LEU A 21 23.87 -16.37 8.30
C LEU A 21 23.62 -15.14 7.44
N ASN A 22 24.65 -14.62 6.77
CA ASN A 22 24.51 -13.49 5.85
C ASN A 22 23.62 -13.81 4.66
N LEU A 23 23.75 -15.00 4.07
CA LEU A 23 22.88 -15.44 2.96
C LEU A 23 21.42 -15.58 3.41
N VAL A 24 21.17 -16.15 4.58
CA VAL A 24 19.81 -16.24 5.14
C VAL A 24 19.23 -14.86 5.40
N SER A 25 20.00 -13.97 6.02
CA SER A 25 19.60 -12.58 6.28
C SER A 25 19.24 -11.84 4.98
N LEU A 26 20.07 -11.99 3.94
CA LEU A 26 19.81 -11.41 2.62
C LEU A 26 18.51 -11.96 2.01
N GLY A 27 18.28 -13.27 2.09
CA GLY A 27 17.05 -13.89 1.59
C GLY A 27 15.79 -13.42 2.32
N LEU A 28 15.88 -13.23 3.64
CA LEU A 28 14.77 -12.66 4.43
C LEU A 28 14.49 -11.21 4.03
N SER A 29 15.54 -10.39 3.87
CA SER A 29 15.43 -8.99 3.43
C SER A 29 14.76 -8.88 2.05
N GLN A 30 15.20 -9.68 1.07
CA GLN A 30 14.61 -9.69 -0.27
C GLN A 30 13.13 -10.09 -0.24
N THR A 31 12.77 -11.05 0.61
CA THR A 31 11.37 -11.48 0.77
C THR A 31 10.50 -10.34 1.31
N GLU A 32 11.02 -9.55 2.24
CA GLU A 32 10.32 -8.39 2.80
C GLU A 32 10.17 -7.25 1.80
N ASP A 33 11.20 -7.00 0.98
CA ASP A 33 11.17 -6.02 -0.10
C ASP A 33 10.13 -6.39 -1.17
N ILE A 34 10.07 -7.67 -1.58
CA ILE A 34 9.09 -8.16 -2.55
C ILE A 34 7.66 -7.97 -2.02
N LYS A 35 7.41 -8.26 -0.74
CA LYS A 35 6.10 -8.04 -0.12
C LYS A 35 5.72 -6.56 -0.10
N SER A 36 6.66 -5.69 0.27
CA SER A 36 6.43 -4.24 0.30
C SER A 36 6.17 -3.68 -1.10
N PHE A 37 6.86 -4.19 -2.11
CA PHE A 37 6.64 -3.85 -3.51
C PHE A 37 5.26 -4.29 -4.01
N ASP A 38 4.86 -5.53 -3.75
CA ASP A 38 3.53 -6.06 -4.12
C ASP A 38 2.41 -5.23 -3.49
N ILE A 39 2.51 -4.92 -2.19
CA ILE A 39 1.55 -4.05 -1.48
C ILE A 39 1.48 -2.66 -2.14
N SER A 40 2.62 -2.05 -2.40
CA SER A 40 2.69 -0.70 -2.98
C SER A 40 2.12 -0.68 -4.40
N ALA A 41 2.40 -1.72 -5.21
CA ALA A 41 1.86 -1.86 -6.56
C ALA A 41 0.34 -2.00 -6.54
N ARG A 42 -0.21 -2.85 -5.67
CA ARG A 42 -1.67 -3.02 -5.47
C ARG A 42 -2.34 -1.71 -5.07
N LEU A 43 -1.74 -0.99 -4.13
CA LEU A 43 -2.24 0.31 -3.67
C LEU A 43 -2.22 1.35 -4.78
N LYS A 44 -1.15 1.37 -5.61
CA LYS A 44 -1.01 2.27 -6.76
C LYS A 44 -2.06 1.99 -7.84
N VAL A 45 -2.29 0.72 -8.19
CA VAL A 45 -3.31 0.33 -9.17
C VAL A 45 -4.69 0.78 -8.71
N PHE A 46 -5.02 0.55 -7.43
CA PHE A 46 -6.27 1.02 -6.85
C PHE A 46 -6.39 2.55 -6.82
N ALA A 47 -5.30 3.27 -6.52
CA ALA A 47 -5.29 4.73 -6.54
C ALA A 47 -5.59 5.31 -7.92
N ILE A 48 -5.04 4.69 -8.97
CA ILE A 48 -5.33 5.05 -10.37
C ILE A 48 -6.80 4.77 -10.69
N ASP A 49 -7.34 3.61 -10.34
CA ASP A 49 -8.75 3.28 -10.57
C ASP A 49 -9.72 4.27 -9.89
N VAL A 50 -9.41 4.65 -8.64
CA VAL A 50 -10.19 5.66 -7.91
C VAL A 50 -10.10 7.02 -8.58
N ARG A 51 -8.90 7.48 -8.94
CA ARG A 51 -8.69 8.75 -9.65
C ARG A 51 -9.44 8.80 -10.98
N ASP A 52 -9.39 7.73 -11.76
CA ASP A 52 -10.05 7.67 -13.06
C ASP A 52 -11.58 7.63 -12.89
N THR A 53 -12.08 6.97 -11.85
CA THR A 53 -13.50 6.96 -11.50
C THR A 53 -13.99 8.34 -11.03
N ILE A 54 -13.17 9.07 -10.27
CA ILE A 54 -13.44 10.45 -9.87
C ILE A 54 -13.59 11.34 -11.11
N THR A 55 -12.67 11.24 -12.06
CA THR A 55 -12.76 11.96 -13.34
C THR A 55 -14.03 11.60 -14.09
N LYS A 56 -14.36 10.30 -14.17
CA LYS A 56 -15.59 9.85 -14.82
C LYS A 56 -16.85 10.41 -14.16
N VAL A 57 -16.92 10.36 -12.83
CA VAL A 57 -18.06 10.86 -12.06
C VAL A 57 -18.24 12.36 -12.26
N TYR A 58 -17.14 13.11 -12.25
CA TYR A 58 -17.14 14.54 -12.57
C TYR A 58 -17.63 14.83 -14.00
N SER A 59 -17.16 14.07 -15.00
CA SER A 59 -17.54 14.28 -16.40
C SER A 59 -19.01 13.96 -16.69
N VAL A 60 -19.62 13.02 -15.95
CA VAL A 60 -21.05 12.70 -16.13
C VAL A 60 -21.94 13.79 -15.55
N GLY A 61 -21.55 14.39 -14.44
CA GLY A 61 -22.30 15.47 -13.80
C GLY A 61 -23.13 15.02 -12.60
N GLU A 62 -23.91 15.96 -12.07
CA GLU A 62 -24.49 15.88 -10.73
C GLU A 62 -25.52 14.75 -10.61
N GLY A 63 -25.55 14.12 -9.42
CA GLY A 63 -26.43 12.99 -9.14
C GLY A 63 -25.89 11.62 -9.62
N PHE A 64 -24.73 11.59 -10.29
CA PHE A 64 -24.06 10.35 -10.64
C PHE A 64 -23.22 9.80 -9.49
N ALA A 65 -23.35 8.50 -9.24
CA ALA A 65 -22.66 7.80 -8.16
C ALA A 65 -22.11 6.46 -8.66
N VAL A 66 -20.88 6.13 -8.25
CA VAL A 66 -20.25 4.84 -8.55
C VAL A 66 -19.81 4.19 -7.26
N LYS A 67 -20.22 2.93 -7.06
CA LYS A 67 -19.71 2.11 -5.97
C LYS A 67 -18.39 1.49 -6.37
N LYS A 68 -17.39 1.61 -5.50
CA LYS A 68 -16.09 0.95 -5.62
C LYS A 68 -15.81 0.12 -4.39
N SER A 69 -14.91 -0.85 -4.55
CA SER A 69 -14.46 -1.69 -3.45
C SER A 69 -12.99 -1.99 -3.60
N TRP A 70 -12.30 -2.11 -2.46
CA TRP A 70 -10.94 -2.62 -2.46
C TRP A 70 -10.91 -4.05 -3.02
N PRO A 71 -10.12 -4.30 -4.10
CA PRO A 71 -10.20 -5.57 -4.84
C PRO A 71 -9.41 -6.71 -4.18
N PHE A 72 -8.60 -6.43 -3.15
CA PHE A 72 -7.79 -7.43 -2.49
C PHE A 72 -8.35 -7.82 -1.12
N LYS A 73 -7.88 -8.94 -0.57
CA LYS A 73 -8.23 -9.34 0.79
C LYS A 73 -7.47 -8.43 1.77
N LEU A 74 -8.17 -7.94 2.79
CA LEU A 74 -7.58 -7.27 3.93
C LEU A 74 -7.54 -8.27 5.09
N GLU A 75 -6.41 -8.30 5.78
CA GLU A 75 -6.25 -9.01 7.03
C GLU A 75 -6.97 -8.27 8.17
N PRO A 76 -7.30 -8.93 9.30
CA PRO A 76 -8.12 -8.34 10.37
C PRO A 76 -7.56 -7.03 10.95
N ASN A 77 -6.24 -6.88 10.95
CA ASN A 77 -5.55 -5.71 11.50
C ASN A 77 -5.16 -4.69 10.42
N GLU A 78 -5.64 -4.88 9.18
CA GLU A 78 -5.38 -3.96 8.08
C GLU A 78 -6.56 -3.03 7.86
N ARG A 79 -6.25 -1.78 7.53
CA ARG A 79 -7.24 -0.79 7.12
C ARG A 79 -6.69 0.11 6.04
N ILE A 80 -7.57 0.56 5.16
CA ILE A 80 -7.25 1.53 4.13
C ILE A 80 -7.98 2.83 4.45
N ILE A 81 -7.23 3.92 4.53
CA ILE A 81 -7.77 5.26 4.68
C ILE A 81 -7.69 5.92 3.31
N LEU A 82 -8.84 6.11 2.67
CA LEU A 82 -8.96 6.84 1.43
C LEU A 82 -9.44 8.25 1.77
N SER A 83 -8.73 9.27 1.31
CA SER A 83 -9.07 10.67 1.55
C SER A 83 -8.98 11.47 0.27
N LEU A 84 -10.03 12.25 0.01
CA LEU A 84 -10.04 13.30 -1.00
C LEU A 84 -9.72 14.62 -0.31
N LYS A 85 -8.75 15.35 -0.86
CA LYS A 85 -8.34 16.66 -0.36
C LYS A 85 -8.40 17.69 -1.47
N SER A 86 -9.03 18.83 -1.19
CA SER A 86 -8.98 20.00 -2.05
C SER A 86 -7.53 20.50 -2.19
N PRO A 87 -7.09 20.93 -3.39
CA PRO A 87 -7.87 21.17 -4.61
C PRO A 87 -7.99 19.98 -5.58
N GLY A 88 -7.51 18.78 -5.24
CA GLY A 88 -7.47 17.67 -6.21
C GLY A 88 -6.47 16.57 -5.88
N ILE A 89 -6.38 16.18 -4.61
CA ILE A 89 -5.48 15.11 -4.17
C ILE A 89 -6.31 13.93 -3.70
N VAL A 90 -6.04 12.75 -4.25
CA VAL A 90 -6.47 11.46 -3.70
C VAL A 90 -5.30 10.91 -2.90
N ASN A 91 -5.53 10.69 -1.61
CA ASN A 91 -4.55 10.11 -0.71
C ASN A 91 -5.09 8.77 -0.19
N ILE A 92 -4.37 7.70 -0.48
CA ILE A 92 -4.71 6.34 -0.06
C ILE A 92 -3.59 5.81 0.83
N THR A 93 -3.94 5.51 2.07
CA THR A 93 -3.01 4.96 3.05
C THR A 93 -3.47 3.58 3.49
N LEU A 94 -2.66 2.55 3.24
CA LEU A 94 -2.82 1.24 3.87
C LEU A 94 -2.03 1.22 5.18
N ILE A 95 -2.68 0.83 6.26
CA ILE A 95 -2.05 0.56 7.56
C ILE A 95 -2.07 -0.95 7.77
N SER A 96 -0.90 -1.56 7.93
CA SER A 96 -0.70 -2.98 8.17
C SER A 96 0.28 -3.16 9.34
N GLY A 97 -0.25 -3.32 10.55
CA GLY A 97 0.57 -3.37 11.77
C GLY A 97 1.32 -2.05 12.00
N GLU A 98 2.64 -2.13 12.14
CA GLU A 98 3.52 -0.95 12.32
C GLU A 98 3.89 -0.26 11.01
N LYS A 99 3.57 -0.86 9.86
CA LYS A 99 3.89 -0.32 8.54
C LYS A 99 2.72 0.47 7.98
N SER A 100 3.04 1.58 7.33
CA SER A 100 2.08 2.36 6.55
C SER A 100 2.61 2.58 5.14
N TYR A 101 1.73 2.39 4.16
CA TYR A 101 2.01 2.60 2.75
C TYR A 101 1.06 3.66 2.25
N THR A 102 1.59 4.76 1.72
CA THR A 102 0.78 5.90 1.28
C THR A 102 1.05 6.20 -0.19
N ILE A 103 -0.02 6.28 -0.97
CA ILE A 103 0.00 6.73 -2.37
C ILE A 103 -0.78 8.03 -2.48
N LEU A 104 -0.14 9.02 -3.09
CA LEU A 104 -0.74 10.31 -3.42
C LEU A 104 -0.92 10.38 -4.94
N GLU A 105 -2.15 10.63 -5.37
CA GLU A 105 -2.51 10.88 -6.76
C GLU A 105 -3.09 12.28 -6.90
N LYS A 106 -2.68 12.99 -7.96
CA LYS A 106 -3.31 14.25 -8.33
C LYS A 106 -4.43 13.98 -9.32
N THR A 107 -5.60 14.56 -9.09
CA THR A 107 -6.73 14.51 -10.01
C THR A 107 -6.59 15.60 -11.08
N GLN A 108 -7.14 15.32 -12.27
CA GLN A 108 -7.25 16.32 -13.34
C GLN A 108 -8.48 17.22 -13.17
N VAL A 109 -9.42 16.79 -12.33
CA VAL A 109 -10.65 17.51 -11.99
C VAL A 109 -10.55 18.08 -10.58
N PRO A 110 -11.17 19.24 -10.28
CA PRO A 110 -11.10 19.83 -8.96
C PRO A 110 -11.86 18.99 -7.93
N ILE A 111 -11.26 18.86 -6.74
CA ILE A 111 -11.95 18.37 -5.54
C ILE A 111 -12.30 19.61 -4.71
N THR A 112 -13.59 19.91 -4.60
CA THR A 112 -14.09 21.09 -3.88
C THR A 112 -14.26 20.83 -2.38
N GLU A 113 -14.41 19.57 -1.98
CA GLU A 113 -14.66 19.18 -0.59
C GLU A 113 -13.75 18.05 -0.14
N ASN A 114 -13.31 18.14 1.12
CA ASN A 114 -12.54 17.07 1.74
C ASN A 114 -13.49 15.96 2.20
N SER A 115 -13.16 14.71 1.88
CA SER A 115 -13.92 13.55 2.33
C SER A 115 -12.97 12.40 2.63
N THR A 116 -13.37 11.49 3.51
CA THR A 116 -12.52 10.37 3.94
C THR A 116 -13.37 9.16 4.28
N VAL A 117 -12.97 8.01 3.76
CA VAL A 117 -13.56 6.72 4.10
C VAL A 117 -12.49 5.77 4.61
N VAL A 118 -12.86 4.93 5.58
CA VAL A 118 -11.99 3.89 6.13
C VAL A 118 -12.55 2.54 5.70
N LEU A 119 -11.77 1.83 4.89
CA LEU A 119 -12.08 0.47 4.47
C LEU A 119 -11.42 -0.52 5.42
N THR A 120 -12.19 -1.52 5.83
CA THR A 120 -11.76 -2.61 6.70
C THR A 120 -12.08 -3.94 6.03
N ARG A 121 -11.73 -5.05 6.70
CA ARG A 121 -12.09 -6.39 6.23
C ARG A 121 -13.60 -6.55 5.99
N ASP A 122 -14.42 -5.99 6.86
CA ASP A 122 -15.89 -6.14 6.81
C ASP A 122 -16.55 -5.02 5.99
N ASN A 123 -15.94 -3.84 5.93
CA ASN A 123 -16.42 -2.73 5.10
C ASN A 123 -15.41 -2.39 4.01
N LYS A 124 -15.51 -3.06 2.86
CA LYS A 124 -14.57 -2.90 1.74
C LYS A 124 -15.02 -1.90 0.67
N SER A 125 -16.27 -1.43 0.76
CA SER A 125 -16.90 -0.66 -0.30
C SER A 125 -17.14 0.78 0.12
N PHE A 126 -17.16 1.66 -0.86
CA PHE A 126 -17.46 3.07 -0.71
C PHE A 126 -18.08 3.59 -2.00
N TRP A 127 -18.73 4.73 -1.92
CA TRP A 127 -19.31 5.46 -3.03
C TRP A 127 -18.42 6.62 -3.41
N ILE A 128 -18.34 6.89 -4.70
CA ILE A 128 -17.80 8.13 -5.27
C ILE A 128 -18.98 8.84 -5.91
N LYS A 129 -19.30 10.05 -5.45
CA LYS A 129 -20.48 10.82 -5.88
C LYS A 129 -20.10 12.23 -6.29
N PHE A 130 -20.95 12.84 -7.12
CA PHE A 130 -20.89 14.27 -7.42
C PHE A 130 -22.20 14.96 -7.04
N GLU A 131 -22.16 15.74 -5.96
CA GLU A 131 -23.29 16.50 -5.39
C GLU A 131 -22.75 17.86 -4.94
N GLY A 132 -22.87 18.89 -5.79
CA GLY A 132 -22.16 20.18 -5.62
C GLY A 132 -20.62 20.10 -5.56
N GLY A 133 -20.05 18.90 -5.64
CA GLY A 133 -18.63 18.59 -5.40
C GLY A 133 -18.38 17.09 -5.36
N ILE A 134 -17.14 16.67 -5.63
CA ILE A 134 -16.77 15.25 -5.60
C ILE A 134 -16.54 14.81 -4.15
N LYS A 135 -17.23 13.75 -3.71
CA LYS A 135 -17.11 13.21 -2.35
C LYS A 135 -17.02 11.68 -2.34
N ILE A 136 -16.46 11.15 -1.25
CA ILE A 136 -16.41 9.72 -0.94
C ILE A 136 -17.08 9.38 0.38
N GLU A 137 -17.83 8.28 0.40
CA GLU A 137 -18.64 7.83 1.54
C GLU A 137 -18.71 6.30 1.66
#